data_AF-A0A3D5KNP3-F1
#
_entry.id   AF-A0A3D5KNP3-F1
#
_cell.length_a   1.000
_cell.length_b   1.000
_cell.length_c   1.000
_cell.angle_alpha   90.00
_cell.angle_beta   90.00
_cell.angle_gamma   90.00
#
_symmetry.space_group_name_H-M   'P 1'
#
loop_
_entity.id
_entity.type
_entity.pdbx_description
1 polymer ?
#
loop_
_entity_poly.entity_id
_entity_poly.type
_entity_poly.pdbx_seq_one_letter_code
_entity_poly.pdbx_strand_id
1 'polypeptide(L)'
;MVIFVLLMTVVTMLFVGHGLYYQVFVKCMSPWQADMAAWILSCGIETTVLVITANVKYFSSKQLPIFFAICSGFIVLFFIDAFNTTQPILDIAVRWFIGAMVCGLNYVYSELFVKKFNDELQATDMIKQIETLKQENEEYNRTISLIKSELSVAKEDSVKLLNQLVELEEFKRREIEKVTCKCGQVFTSIYKLAAHKATCSSNPNKGQKVSAFDDVPSNRIRVMK
;
A
#
# COMPACT_ATOMS: atom_id res chain seq x y z
N MET A 1 17.64 4.26 22.04
CA MET A 1 17.43 4.51 23.48
C MET A 1 16.50 3.47 24.11
N VAL A 2 15.28 3.25 23.60
CA VAL A 2 14.33 2.26 24.18
C VAL A 2 14.85 0.81 24.18
N ILE A 3 15.51 0.38 23.10
CA ILE A 3 16.13 -0.97 23.02
C ILE A 3 17.22 -1.15 24.07
N PHE A 4 18.04 -0.13 24.30
CA PHE A 4 19.08 -0.15 25.32
C PHE A 4 18.50 -0.25 26.73
N VAL A 5 17.41 0.49 27.01
CA VAL A 5 16.70 0.41 28.29
C VAL A 5 16.10 -0.98 28.48
N LEU A 6 15.44 -1.56 27.48
CA LEU A 6 14.90 -2.92 27.54
C LEU A 6 16.00 -3.95 27.81
N LEU A 7 17.14 -3.84 27.12
CA LEU A 7 18.27 -4.76 27.27
C LEU A 7 18.90 -4.66 28.66
N MET A 8 19.06 -3.44 29.19
CA MET A 8 19.51 -3.21 30.57
C MET A 8 18.51 -3.76 31.59
N THR A 9 17.20 -3.66 31.34
CA THR A 9 16.17 -4.22 32.23
C THR A 9 16.19 -5.75 32.22
N VAL A 10 16.33 -6.39 31.06
CA VAL A 10 16.49 -7.86 30.95
C VAL A 10 17.73 -8.32 31.71
N VAL A 11 18.86 -7.64 31.51
CA VAL A 11 20.10 -7.95 32.23
C VAL A 11 19.90 -7.78 33.73
N THR A 12 19.24 -6.70 34.16
CA THR A 12 18.94 -6.46 35.58
C THR A 12 18.05 -7.55 36.16
N MET A 13 16.99 -7.96 35.46
CA MET A 13 16.09 -9.03 35.89
C MET A 13 16.79 -10.40 35.93
N LEU A 14 17.72 -10.67 35.01
CA LEU A 14 18.58 -11.87 35.05
C LEU A 14 19.46 -11.91 36.30
N PHE A 15 20.07 -10.79 36.69
CA PHE A 15 20.88 -10.73 37.92
C PHE A 15 20.02 -10.86 39.18
N VAL A 16 18.82 -10.25 39.19
CA VAL A 16 17.88 -10.38 40.32
C VAL A 16 17.36 -11.81 40.43
N GLY A 17 16.95 -12.42 39.32
CA GLY A 17 16.50 -13.81 39.26
C GLY A 17 17.60 -14.77 39.71
N HIS A 18 18.82 -14.60 39.20
CA HIS A 18 20.00 -15.36 39.64
C HIS A 18 20.20 -15.30 41.15
N GLY A 19 20.21 -14.10 41.74
CA GLY A 19 20.38 -13.93 43.18
C GLY A 19 19.31 -14.64 44.02
N LEU A 20 18.05 -14.61 43.55
CA LEU A 20 16.93 -15.27 44.20
C LEU A 20 17.02 -16.80 44.13
N TYR A 21 17.34 -17.35 42.96
CA TYR A 21 17.50 -18.79 42.79
C TYR A 21 18.73 -19.33 43.53
N TYR A 22 19.82 -18.55 43.54
CA TYR A 22 21.03 -18.92 44.26
C TYR A 22 20.79 -19.07 45.76
N GLN A 23 20.04 -18.15 46.38
CA GLN A 23 19.70 -18.21 47.81
C GLN A 23 18.90 -19.47 48.18
N VAL A 24 18.11 -20.01 47.26
CA VAL A 24 17.35 -21.25 47.48
C VAL A 24 18.20 -22.48 47.18
N PHE A 25 18.93 -22.50 46.06
CA PHE A 25 19.71 -23.67 45.66
C PHE A 25 20.93 -23.90 46.56
N VAL A 26 21.55 -22.85 47.11
CA VAL A 26 22.70 -23.00 48.03
C VAL A 26 22.31 -23.71 49.33
N LYS A 27 21.02 -23.74 49.70
CA LYS A 27 20.52 -24.50 50.87
C LYS A 27 20.48 -26.01 50.61
N CYS A 28 20.48 -26.45 49.35
CA CYS A 28 20.24 -27.85 48.97
C CYS A 28 21.33 -28.45 48.06
N MET A 29 22.25 -27.65 47.53
CA MET A 29 23.24 -28.07 46.54
C MET A 29 24.62 -27.47 46.84
N SER A 30 25.67 -28.06 46.25
CA SER A 30 27.01 -27.49 46.36
C SER A 30 27.09 -26.11 45.67
N PRO A 31 27.94 -25.17 46.15
CA PRO A 31 27.91 -23.77 45.71
C PRO A 31 28.04 -23.55 44.20
N TRP A 32 28.85 -24.37 43.52
CA TRP A 32 29.03 -24.27 42.07
C TRP A 32 27.83 -24.80 41.29
N GLN A 33 27.15 -25.84 41.79
CA GLN A 33 25.92 -26.37 41.20
C GLN A 33 24.76 -25.40 41.38
N ALA A 34 24.67 -24.79 42.56
CA ALA A 34 23.67 -23.77 42.88
C ALA A 34 23.83 -22.54 41.96
N ASP A 35 25.06 -22.10 41.72
CA ASP A 35 25.36 -20.97 40.84
C ASP A 35 24.97 -21.24 39.38
N MET A 36 25.34 -22.41 38.85
CA MET A 36 24.98 -22.82 37.48
C MET A 36 23.47 -23.02 37.32
N ALA A 37 22.82 -23.67 38.28
CA ALA A 37 21.37 -23.87 38.27
C ALA A 37 20.61 -22.54 38.33
N ALA A 38 21.08 -21.59 39.14
CA ALA A 38 20.49 -20.27 39.25
C ALA A 38 20.57 -19.48 37.93
N TRP A 39 21.72 -19.51 37.25
CA TRP A 39 21.88 -18.87 35.94
C TRP A 39 20.98 -19.49 34.87
N ILE A 40 20.95 -20.83 34.78
CA ILE A 40 20.13 -21.53 33.79
C ILE A 40 18.65 -21.25 34.00
N LEU A 41 18.19 -21.29 35.26
CA LEU A 41 16.78 -21.07 35.57
C LEU A 41 16.38 -19.60 35.33
N SER A 42 17.24 -18.65 35.71
CA SER A 42 17.01 -17.23 35.46
C SER A 42 16.95 -16.91 33.97
N CYS A 43 17.89 -17.43 33.18
CA CYS A 43 17.85 -17.30 31.72
C CYS A 43 16.60 -17.95 31.12
N GLY A 44 16.23 -19.15 31.58
CA GLY A 44 15.06 -19.88 31.08
C GLY A 44 13.75 -19.15 31.33
N ILE A 45 13.55 -18.60 32.53
CA ILE A 45 12.34 -17.87 32.89
C ILE A 45 12.27 -16.55 32.12
N GLU A 46 13.33 -15.74 32.13
CA GLU A 46 13.33 -14.46 31.39
C GLU A 46 13.17 -14.66 29.87
N THR A 47 13.75 -15.72 29.31
CA THR A 47 13.55 -16.05 27.89
C THR A 47 12.12 -16.47 27.62
N THR A 48 11.50 -17.26 28.50
CA THR A 48 10.10 -17.67 28.35
C THR A 48 9.17 -16.47 28.43
N VAL A 49 9.45 -15.52 29.31
CA VAL A 49 8.73 -14.25 29.42
C VAL A 49 8.86 -13.43 28.15
N LEU A 50 10.08 -13.28 27.63
CA LEU A 50 10.33 -12.58 26.37
C LEU A 50 9.56 -13.23 25.21
N VAL A 51 9.56 -14.56 25.12
CA VAL A 51 8.85 -15.31 24.07
C VAL A 51 7.34 -15.16 24.19
N ILE A 52 6.77 -15.25 25.40
CA ILE A 52 5.33 -15.07 25.62
C ILE A 52 4.92 -13.62 25.32
N THR A 53 5.73 -12.64 25.74
CA THR A 53 5.46 -11.22 25.52
C THR A 53 5.66 -10.82 24.06
N ALA A 54 6.57 -11.46 23.32
CA ALA A 54 6.73 -11.27 21.87
C ALA A 54 5.60 -11.91 21.06
N ASN A 55 4.91 -12.91 21.60
CA ASN A 55 3.77 -13.58 20.94
C ASN A 55 2.39 -12.97 21.29
N VAL A 56 2.36 -11.72 21.75
CA VAL A 56 1.14 -10.95 22.12
C VAL A 56 0.06 -10.90 21.03
N LYS A 57 0.38 -11.25 19.78
CA LYS A 57 -0.60 -11.41 18.70
C LYS A 57 -1.75 -12.37 19.03
N TYR A 58 -1.57 -13.31 19.96
CA TYR A 58 -2.61 -14.23 20.42
C TYR A 58 -3.40 -13.75 21.66
N PHE A 59 -2.95 -12.68 22.33
CA PHE A 59 -3.55 -12.18 23.57
C PHE A 59 -3.74 -10.66 23.48
N SER A 60 -4.75 -10.24 22.73
CA SER A 60 -5.12 -8.83 22.48
C SER A 60 -5.56 -8.02 23.71
N SER A 61 -5.31 -8.47 24.94
CA SER A 61 -5.81 -7.81 26.15
C SER A 61 -4.69 -7.14 26.97
N LYS A 62 -4.99 -5.97 27.51
CA LYS A 62 -4.14 -5.23 28.48
C LYS A 62 -3.88 -6.01 29.78
N GLN A 63 -4.43 -7.21 29.93
CA GLN A 63 -4.38 -8.00 31.15
C GLN A 63 -3.09 -8.83 31.24
N LEU A 64 -2.42 -9.14 30.13
CA LEU A 64 -1.21 -9.97 30.14
C LEU A 64 -0.02 -9.29 30.85
N PRO A 65 0.30 -8.00 30.62
CA PRO A 65 1.32 -7.29 31.40
C PRO A 65 1.01 -7.24 32.90
N ILE A 66 -0.27 -7.09 33.26
CA ILE A 66 -0.73 -7.04 34.66
C ILE A 66 -0.59 -8.41 35.32
N PHE A 67 -1.08 -9.46 34.66
CA PHE A 67 -0.96 -10.83 35.14
C PHE A 67 0.51 -11.24 35.30
N PHE A 68 1.34 -10.91 34.32
CA PHE A 68 2.78 -11.17 34.38
C PHE A 68 3.48 -10.43 35.52
N ALA A 69 3.19 -9.15 35.70
CA ALA A 69 3.73 -8.34 36.80
C ALA A 69 3.35 -8.92 38.17
N ILE A 70 2.09 -9.33 38.34
CA ILE A 70 1.60 -9.94 39.58
C ILE A 70 2.29 -11.29 39.83
N CYS A 71 2.33 -12.18 38.82
CA CYS A 71 2.97 -13.49 38.96
C CYS A 71 4.47 -13.38 39.28
N SER A 72 5.19 -12.48 38.60
CA SER A 72 6.61 -12.26 38.87
C SER A 72 6.85 -11.68 40.27
N GLY A 73 6.04 -10.71 40.70
CA GLY A 73 6.08 -10.19 42.07
C GLY A 73 5.84 -11.27 43.14
N PHE A 74 4.84 -12.14 42.91
CA PHE A 74 4.56 -13.28 43.81
C PHE A 74 5.71 -14.28 43.87
N ILE A 75 6.32 -14.61 42.73
CA ILE A 75 7.49 -15.49 42.67
C ILE A 75 8.62 -14.91 43.52
N VAL A 76 8.95 -13.62 43.36
CA VAL A 76 9.99 -12.97 44.17
C VAL A 76 9.66 -12.99 45.66
N LEU A 77 8.41 -12.73 46.06
CA LEU A 77 7.96 -12.80 47.46
C LEU A 77 8.14 -14.20 48.06
N PHE A 78 7.93 -15.26 47.27
CA PHE A 78 8.21 -16.63 47.68
C PHE A 78 9.72 -16.88 47.90
N PHE A 79 10.57 -16.38 47.00
CA PHE A 79 12.02 -16.61 47.07
C PHE A 79 12.72 -15.84 48.19
N ILE A 80 12.23 -14.65 48.54
CA ILE A 80 12.77 -13.87 49.67
C ILE A 80 12.16 -14.27 51.02
N ASP A 81 11.50 -15.42 51.13
CA ASP A 81 10.86 -15.90 52.36
C ASP A 81 9.89 -14.87 52.99
N ALA A 82 9.19 -14.04 52.18
CA ALA A 82 8.32 -12.96 52.69
C ALA A 82 7.10 -13.46 53.49
N PHE A 83 6.77 -14.75 53.38
CA PHE A 83 5.70 -15.41 54.11
C PHE A 83 6.16 -16.08 55.41
N ASN A 84 7.46 -15.99 55.73
CA ASN A 84 7.99 -16.56 56.96
C ASN A 84 7.69 -15.65 58.17
N THR A 85 6.63 -15.97 58.90
CA THR A 85 6.13 -15.21 60.06
C THR A 85 7.03 -15.30 61.29
N THR A 86 8.11 -16.09 61.26
CA THR A 86 9.07 -16.17 62.37
C THR A 86 10.05 -14.99 62.42
N GLN A 87 10.03 -14.11 61.43
CA GLN A 87 10.92 -12.95 61.32
C GLN A 87 10.31 -11.67 61.94
N PRO A 88 11.14 -10.70 62.34
CA PRO A 88 10.65 -9.42 62.82
C PRO A 88 9.78 -8.72 61.75
N ILE A 89 8.68 -8.12 62.19
CA ILE A 89 7.64 -7.52 61.33
C ILE A 89 8.21 -6.50 60.34
N LEU A 90 9.26 -5.78 60.75
CA LEU A 90 9.92 -4.77 59.91
C LEU A 90 10.63 -5.41 58.70
N ASP A 91 11.26 -6.57 58.88
CA ASP A 91 11.90 -7.31 57.77
C ASP A 91 10.87 -7.88 56.80
N ILE A 92 9.73 -8.35 57.33
CA ILE A 92 8.60 -8.79 56.52
C ILE A 92 8.07 -7.62 55.68
N ALA A 93 7.88 -6.44 56.28
CA ALA A 93 7.42 -5.25 55.57
C ALA A 93 8.37 -4.80 54.46
N VAL A 94 9.69 -4.83 54.71
CA VAL A 94 10.71 -4.51 53.70
C VAL A 94 10.68 -5.52 52.54
N ARG A 95 10.52 -6.81 52.82
CA ARG A 95 10.41 -7.85 51.78
C ARG A 95 9.15 -7.68 50.93
N TRP A 96 8.01 -7.37 51.54
CA TRP A 96 6.78 -7.05 50.82
C TRP A 96 6.91 -5.80 49.95
N PHE A 97 7.61 -4.77 50.45
CA PHE A 97 7.91 -3.56 49.67
C PHE A 97 8.79 -3.88 48.44
N ILE A 98 9.81 -4.73 48.60
CA ILE A 98 10.66 -5.18 47.48
C ILE A 98 9.83 -5.93 46.43
N GLY A 99 8.94 -6.84 46.85
CA GLY A 99 8.04 -7.55 45.94
C GLY A 99 7.10 -6.61 45.18
N ALA A 100 6.57 -5.58 45.85
CA ALA A 100 5.75 -4.55 45.22
C ALA A 100 6.53 -3.71 44.21
N MET A 101 7.79 -3.35 44.52
CA MET A 101 8.67 -2.66 43.57
C MET A 101 8.98 -3.51 42.33
N VAL A 102 9.27 -4.80 42.51
CA VAL A 102 9.53 -5.72 41.39
C VAL A 102 8.28 -5.85 40.51
N CYS A 103 7.09 -5.98 41.11
CA CYS A 103 5.83 -6.00 40.38
C CYS A 103 5.63 -4.72 39.55
N GLY A 104 5.87 -3.54 40.14
CA GLY A 104 5.78 -2.25 39.43
C GLY A 104 6.77 -2.14 38.27
N LEU A 105 8.03 -2.56 38.47
CA LEU A 105 9.05 -2.55 37.43
C LEU A 105 8.72 -3.50 36.28
N ASN A 106 8.27 -4.73 36.60
CA ASN A 106 7.86 -5.70 35.60
C ASN A 106 6.62 -5.27 34.82
N TYR A 107 5.68 -4.58 35.46
CA TYR A 107 4.54 -3.98 34.77
C TYR A 107 4.96 -2.94 33.73
N VAL A 108 5.78 -1.96 34.14
CA VAL A 108 6.29 -0.91 33.25
C VAL A 108 7.11 -1.53 32.11
N TYR A 109 7.92 -2.54 32.42
CA TYR A 109 8.69 -3.28 31.43
C TYR A 109 7.81 -3.98 30.39
N SER A 110 6.82 -4.76 30.83
CA SER A 110 5.90 -5.46 29.94
C SER A 110 5.06 -4.50 29.10
N GLU A 111 4.64 -3.37 29.67
CA GLU A 111 3.90 -2.35 28.91
C GLU A 111 4.77 -1.69 27.83
N LEU A 112 6.00 -1.30 28.16
CA LEU A 112 6.96 -0.74 27.21
C LEU A 112 7.29 -1.74 26.09
N PHE A 113 7.44 -3.01 26.44
CA PHE A 113 7.71 -4.06 25.47
C PHE A 113 6.53 -4.26 24.51
N VAL A 114 5.30 -4.38 25.03
CA VAL A 114 4.09 -4.51 24.22
C VAL A 114 3.91 -3.32 23.28
N LYS A 115 4.12 -2.11 23.78
CA LYS A 115 4.04 -0.89 22.96
C LYS A 115 5.05 -0.92 21.83
N LYS A 116 6.32 -1.19 22.15
CA LYS A 116 7.40 -1.21 21.14
C LYS A 116 7.22 -2.33 20.11
N PHE A 117 6.69 -3.48 20.53
CA PHE A 117 6.35 -4.57 19.63
C PHE A 117 5.24 -4.19 18.65
N ASN A 118 4.18 -3.52 19.12
CA ASN A 118 3.11 -3.02 18.27
C ASN A 118 3.61 -1.97 17.27
N ASP A 119 4.50 -1.09 17.68
CA ASP A 119 5.10 -0.09 16.79
C ASP A 119 5.90 -0.75 15.65
N GLU A 120 6.70 -1.77 15.94
CA GLU A 120 7.44 -2.54 14.92
C GLU A 120 6.51 -3.33 14.00
N LEU A 121 5.42 -3.88 14.54
CA LEU A 121 4.41 -4.58 13.75
C LEU A 121 3.73 -3.64 12.76
N GLN A 122 3.36 -2.43 13.20
CA GLN A 122 2.79 -1.39 12.36
C GLN A 122 3.80 -0.90 11.31
N ALA A 123 5.06 -0.71 11.68
CA ALA A 123 6.11 -0.33 10.73
C ALA A 123 6.27 -1.39 9.63
N THR A 124 6.26 -2.67 10.00
CA THR A 124 6.34 -3.79 9.05
C THR A 124 5.12 -3.83 8.14
N ASP A 125 3.92 -3.58 8.67
CA ASP A 125 2.70 -3.55 7.87
C ASP A 125 2.68 -2.35 6.90
N MET A 126 3.12 -1.18 7.35
CA MET A 126 3.29 -0.01 6.49
C MET A 126 4.29 -0.27 5.35
N ILE A 127 5.41 -0.95 5.61
CA ILE A 127 6.37 -1.33 4.57
C ILE A 127 5.71 -2.22 3.52
N LYS A 128 4.91 -3.21 3.95
CA LYS A 128 4.16 -4.07 3.02
C LYS A 128 3.16 -3.27 2.18
N GLN A 129 2.43 -2.34 2.80
CA GLN A 129 1.49 -1.47 2.08
C GLN A 129 2.21 -0.59 1.06
N ILE A 130 3.38 -0.04 1.40
CA ILE A 130 4.22 0.74 0.47
C ILE A 130 4.66 -0.13 -0.71
N GLU A 131 5.06 -1.38 -0.47
CA GLU A 131 5.48 -2.31 -1.51
C GLU A 131 4.32 -2.66 -2.46
N THR A 132 3.12 -2.91 -1.93
CA THR A 132 1.91 -3.12 -2.73
C THR A 132 1.57 -1.89 -3.57
N LEU A 133 1.54 -0.70 -2.96
CA LEU A 133 1.26 0.55 -3.68
C LEU A 133 2.30 0.84 -4.77
N LYS A 134 3.57 0.46 -4.55
CA LYS A 134 4.63 0.59 -5.55
C LYS A 134 4.38 -0.34 -6.74
N GLN A 135 3.97 -1.58 -6.50
CA GLN A 135 3.62 -2.53 -7.57
C GLN A 135 2.41 -2.04 -8.38
N GLU A 136 1.36 -1.56 -7.71
CA GLU A 136 0.18 -0.99 -8.38
C GLU A 136 0.55 0.23 -9.23
N ASN A 137 1.43 1.11 -8.74
CA ASN A 137 1.90 2.28 -9.49
C ASN A 137 2.73 1.88 -10.71
N GLU A 138 3.59 0.86 -10.61
CA GLU A 138 4.30 0.30 -11.76
C GLU A 138 3.35 -0.27 -12.81
N GLU A 139 2.29 -0.96 -12.38
CA GLU A 139 1.25 -1.48 -13.28
C GLU A 139 0.46 -0.36 -13.97
N TYR A 140 0.02 0.65 -13.23
CA TYR A 140 -0.65 1.82 -13.81
C TYR A 140 0.23 2.56 -14.81
N ASN A 141 1.53 2.72 -14.54
CA ASN A 141 2.46 3.34 -15.48
C ASN A 141 2.62 2.53 -16.78
N ARG A 142 2.63 1.19 -16.70
CA ARG A 142 2.61 0.34 -17.90
C ARG A 142 1.33 0.53 -18.70
N THR A 143 0.17 0.54 -18.04
CA THR A 143 -1.13 0.75 -18.70
C THR A 143 -1.21 2.13 -19.36
N ILE A 144 -0.74 3.18 -18.69
CA ILE A 144 -0.66 4.53 -19.27
C ILE A 144 0.24 4.55 -20.51
N SER A 145 1.37 3.84 -20.47
CA SER A 145 2.26 3.74 -21.62
C SER A 145 1.60 3.04 -22.81
N LEU A 146 0.85 1.96 -22.57
CA LEU A 146 0.09 1.26 -23.60
C LEU A 146 -0.99 2.16 -24.20
N ILE A 147 -1.81 2.79 -23.38
CA ILE A 147 -2.87 3.72 -23.83
C ILE A 147 -2.28 4.87 -24.66
N LYS A 148 -1.13 5.44 -24.24
CA LYS A 148 -0.46 6.48 -25.02
C LYS A 148 0.00 5.98 -26.39
N SER A 149 0.48 4.75 -26.46
CA SER A 149 0.87 4.14 -27.74
C SER A 149 -0.34 3.92 -28.65
N GLU A 150 -1.44 3.38 -28.12
CA GLU A 150 -2.69 3.19 -28.87
C GLU A 150 -3.27 4.52 -29.37
N LEU A 151 -3.22 5.55 -28.52
CA LEU A 151 -3.66 6.90 -28.89
C LEU A 151 -2.82 7.47 -30.03
N SER A 152 -1.50 7.21 -30.05
CA SER A 152 -0.64 7.66 -31.14
C SER A 152 -0.99 6.98 -32.47
N VAL A 153 -1.23 5.67 -32.45
CA VAL A 153 -1.66 4.90 -33.63
C VAL A 153 -3.02 5.40 -34.12
N ALA A 154 -4.01 5.55 -33.24
CA ALA A 154 -5.32 6.07 -33.60
C ALA A 154 -5.25 7.49 -34.21
N LYS A 155 -4.33 8.33 -33.72
CA LYS A 155 -4.09 9.66 -34.28
C LYS A 155 -3.49 9.58 -35.69
N GLU A 156 -2.51 8.71 -35.91
CA GLU A 156 -1.94 8.49 -37.26
C GLU A 156 -3.00 7.97 -38.24
N ASP A 157 -3.83 7.03 -37.83
CA ASP A 157 -4.89 6.48 -38.67
C ASP A 157 -5.96 7.52 -38.97
N SER A 158 -6.31 8.37 -38.00
CA SER A 158 -7.21 9.50 -38.23
C SER A 158 -6.66 10.47 -39.29
N VAL A 159 -5.36 10.75 -39.27
CA VAL A 159 -4.71 11.59 -40.30
C VAL A 159 -4.72 10.91 -41.67
N LYS A 160 -4.44 9.61 -41.75
CA LYS A 160 -4.50 8.85 -43.02
C LYS A 160 -5.90 8.88 -43.61
N LEU A 161 -6.93 8.61 -42.80
CA LEU A 161 -8.33 8.65 -43.24
C LEU A 161 -8.75 10.04 -43.69
N LEU A 162 -8.30 11.09 -43.00
CA LEU A 162 -8.54 12.47 -43.41
C LEU A 162 -7.94 12.76 -44.79
N ASN A 163 -6.70 12.34 -45.03
CA ASN A 163 -6.04 12.54 -46.33
C ASN A 163 -6.77 11.77 -47.45
N GLN A 164 -7.18 10.52 -47.19
CA GLN A 164 -7.97 9.74 -48.14
C GLN A 164 -9.32 10.39 -48.46
N LEU A 165 -9.99 10.98 -47.45
CA LEU A 165 -11.23 11.74 -47.65
C LEU A 165 -11.01 12.96 -48.55
N VAL A 166 -9.92 13.72 -48.33
CA VAL A 166 -9.57 14.86 -49.19
C VAL A 166 -9.32 14.41 -50.62
N GLU A 167 -8.56 13.34 -50.84
CA GLU A 167 -8.33 12.79 -52.18
C GLU A 167 -9.62 12.32 -52.88
N LEU A 168 -10.52 11.68 -52.13
CA LEU A 168 -11.84 11.26 -52.64
C LEU A 168 -12.73 12.46 -52.97
N GLU A 169 -12.73 13.52 -52.16
CA GLU A 169 -13.45 14.75 -52.46
C GLU A 169 -12.89 15.45 -53.70
N GLU A 170 -11.57 15.51 -53.86
CA GLU A 170 -10.94 16.03 -55.07
C GLU A 170 -11.22 15.19 -56.31
N PHE A 171 -11.22 13.86 -56.19
CA PHE A 171 -11.61 12.95 -57.26
C PHE A 171 -13.07 13.16 -57.65
N LYS A 172 -13.98 13.20 -56.67
CA LYS A 172 -15.40 13.51 -56.88
C LYS A 172 -15.59 14.85 -57.58
N ARG A 173 -14.87 15.90 -57.16
CA ARG A 173 -14.93 17.22 -57.79
C ARG A 173 -14.49 17.16 -59.26
N ARG A 174 -13.38 16.48 -59.56
CA ARG A 174 -12.88 16.28 -60.93
C ARG A 174 -13.87 15.51 -61.81
N GLU A 175 -14.50 14.46 -61.29
CA GLU A 175 -15.51 13.71 -62.04
C GLU A 175 -16.77 14.56 -62.29
N ILE A 176 -17.27 15.29 -61.28
CA ILE A 176 -18.39 16.21 -61.47
C ILE A 176 -18.05 17.26 -62.53
N GLU A 177 -16.86 17.87 -62.49
CA GLU A 177 -16.42 18.85 -63.50
C GLU A 177 -16.46 18.30 -64.94
N LYS A 178 -16.11 17.02 -65.15
CA LYS A 178 -16.16 16.38 -66.49
C LYS A 178 -17.58 16.29 -67.05
N VAL A 179 -18.57 16.06 -66.20
CA VAL A 179 -20.00 15.94 -66.56
C VAL A 179 -20.80 17.22 -66.35
N THR A 180 -20.16 18.31 -65.93
CA THR A 180 -20.79 19.62 -65.71
C THR A 180 -20.58 20.54 -66.92
N CYS A 181 -21.65 21.18 -67.38
CA CYS A 181 -21.56 22.22 -68.41
C CYS A 181 -21.22 23.58 -67.77
N LYS A 182 -20.68 24.53 -68.56
CA LYS A 182 -20.37 25.90 -68.09
C LYS A 182 -21.59 26.66 -67.53
N CYS A 183 -22.82 26.20 -67.81
CA CYS A 183 -24.06 26.73 -67.24
C CYS A 183 -24.36 26.22 -65.81
N GLY A 184 -23.54 25.32 -65.25
CA GLY A 184 -23.70 24.76 -63.91
C GLY A 184 -24.60 23.51 -63.83
N GLN A 185 -25.15 23.03 -64.95
CA GLN A 185 -25.94 21.78 -64.98
C GLN A 185 -25.02 20.55 -65.07
N VAL A 186 -25.29 19.55 -64.23
CA VAL A 186 -24.60 18.25 -64.18
C VAL A 186 -25.40 17.23 -64.98
N PHE A 187 -24.74 16.48 -65.86
CA PHE A 187 -25.38 15.49 -66.74
C PHE A 187 -24.98 14.06 -66.37
N THR A 188 -25.92 13.12 -66.45
CA THR A 188 -25.67 11.72 -66.06
C THR A 188 -24.78 10.94 -67.04
N SER A 189 -24.53 11.46 -68.24
CA SER A 189 -23.61 10.86 -69.21
C SER A 189 -22.94 11.89 -70.11
N ILE A 190 -21.75 11.55 -70.61
CA ILE A 190 -20.96 12.40 -71.52
C ILE A 190 -21.74 12.70 -72.82
N TYR A 191 -22.52 11.74 -73.33
CA TYR A 191 -23.36 11.93 -74.51
C TYR A 191 -24.43 13.02 -74.30
N LYS A 192 -25.10 13.03 -73.14
CA LYS A 192 -26.08 14.06 -72.80
C LYS A 192 -25.43 15.43 -72.63
N LEU A 193 -24.23 15.47 -72.03
CA LEU A 193 -23.43 16.70 -71.94
C LEU A 193 -23.04 17.23 -73.33
N ALA A 194 -22.60 16.37 -74.25
CA ALA A 194 -22.18 16.77 -75.59
C ALA A 194 -23.35 17.35 -76.40
N ALA A 195 -24.51 16.69 -76.36
CA ALA A 195 -25.75 17.18 -76.97
C ALA A 195 -26.18 18.54 -76.36
N HIS A 196 -26.09 18.68 -75.04
CA HIS A 196 -26.38 19.94 -74.36
C HIS A 196 -25.35 21.02 -74.71
N LYS A 197 -24.04 20.73 -74.77
CA LYS A 197 -23.01 21.72 -75.14
C LYS A 197 -23.26 22.33 -76.52
N ALA A 198 -23.74 21.53 -77.48
CA ALA A 198 -24.08 22.00 -78.83
C ALA A 198 -25.26 22.99 -78.87
N THR A 199 -26.15 22.94 -77.88
CA THR A 199 -27.34 23.80 -77.77
C THR A 199 -27.21 24.89 -76.69
N CYS A 200 -26.30 24.70 -75.72
CA CYS A 200 -26.05 25.59 -74.60
C CYS A 200 -25.38 26.91 -75.03
N SER A 201 -24.53 26.88 -76.06
CA SER A 201 -23.93 28.08 -76.65
C SER A 201 -24.98 29.07 -77.17
N SER A 202 -26.13 28.54 -77.60
CA SER A 202 -27.22 29.26 -78.28
C SER A 202 -28.43 29.59 -77.38
N ASN A 203 -28.40 29.18 -76.11
CA ASN A 203 -29.52 29.35 -75.18
C ASN A 203 -29.49 30.74 -74.51
N PRO A 204 -30.55 31.57 -74.64
CA PRO A 204 -30.63 32.90 -74.01
C PRO A 204 -30.75 32.88 -72.48
N ASN A 205 -31.08 31.73 -71.86
CA ASN A 205 -31.21 31.60 -70.39
C ASN A 205 -29.92 31.14 -69.68
N LYS A 206 -28.74 31.51 -70.20
CA LYS A 206 -27.44 31.25 -69.55
C LYS A 206 -27.40 31.91 -68.17
N GLY A 207 -27.70 31.15 -67.12
CA GLY A 207 -27.61 31.62 -65.73
C GLY A 207 -28.70 31.14 -64.78
N GLN A 208 -29.78 30.52 -65.27
CA GLN A 208 -30.75 29.87 -64.37
C GLN A 208 -30.16 28.57 -63.82
N LYS A 209 -29.60 28.64 -62.61
CA LYS A 209 -29.20 27.48 -61.81
C LYS A 209 -30.45 26.64 -61.53
N VAL A 210 -30.62 25.54 -62.25
CA VAL A 210 -31.52 24.46 -61.85
C VAL A 210 -30.64 23.42 -61.18
N SER A 211 -30.35 23.62 -59.91
CA SER A 211 -29.57 22.66 -59.13
C SER A 211 -30.49 21.51 -58.74
N ALA A 212 -30.28 20.33 -59.33
CA ALA A 212 -30.89 19.08 -58.85
C ALA A 212 -30.11 18.48 -57.66
N PHE A 213 -29.17 19.24 -57.08
CA PHE A 213 -28.30 18.80 -55.99
C PHE A 213 -28.26 19.76 -54.78
N ASP A 214 -29.08 20.82 -54.77
CA ASP A 214 -29.21 21.70 -53.59
C ASP A 214 -29.81 20.98 -52.38
N ASP A 215 -30.31 19.74 -52.54
CA ASP A 215 -30.82 18.88 -51.46
C ASP A 215 -29.77 17.95 -50.81
N VAL A 216 -28.49 18.03 -51.15
CA VAL A 216 -27.45 17.27 -50.41
C VAL A 216 -26.81 18.18 -49.35
N PRO A 217 -27.14 18.01 -48.06
CA PRO A 217 -26.63 18.88 -47.02
C PRO A 217 -25.10 18.76 -46.92
N SER A 218 -24.39 19.84 -47.25
CA SER A 218 -22.97 19.96 -46.95
C SER A 218 -22.80 20.22 -45.46
N ASN A 219 -22.68 19.17 -44.66
CA ASN A 219 -22.18 19.34 -43.30
C ASN A 219 -20.71 19.74 -43.39
N ARG A 220 -20.44 21.05 -43.31
CA ARG A 220 -19.09 21.57 -43.09
C ARG A 220 -18.56 20.95 -41.80
N ILE A 221 -17.61 20.04 -41.93
CA ILE A 221 -16.83 19.56 -40.80
C ILE A 221 -16.01 20.77 -40.31
N ARG A 222 -16.39 21.32 -39.15
CA ARG A 222 -15.58 22.31 -38.43
C ARG A 222 -14.34 21.59 -37.92
N VAL A 223 -13.20 21.89 -38.54
CA VAL A 223 -11.89 21.57 -37.97
C VAL A 223 -11.70 22.49 -36.76
N MET A 224 -11.80 21.95 -35.54
CA MET A 224 -11.40 22.66 -34.33
C MET A 224 -9.86 22.74 -34.30
N LYS A 225 -9.33 23.95 -34.10
CA LYS A 225 -7.93 24.20 -33.78
C LYS A 225 -7.65 23.87 -32.33
#